data_AF-A0A8T6MTU3-F1
#
_entry.id   AF-A0A8T6MTU3-F1
#
_cell.length_a   1.000
_cell.length_b   1.000
_cell.length_c   1.000
_cell.angle_alpha   90.00
_cell.angle_beta   90.00
_cell.angle_gamma   90.00
#
_symmetry.space_group_name_H-M   'P 1'
#
loop_
_entity.id
_entity.type
_entity.pdbx_description
1 polymer ?
#
loop_
_entity_poly.entity_id
_entity_poly.type
_entity_poly.pdbx_seq_one_letter_code
_entity_poly.pdbx_strand_id
1 'polypeptide(L)' 'NVLDELGTDLVQYSSDILLRKLLLAYLSLYIAQTIGVDYHAATEELYYILRKNERKNLQLDEFIEKLQSRIKQS' A
#
# COMPACT_ATOMS: atom_id res chain seq x y z
N ASN A 1 2.74 18.52 5.94
CA ASN A 1 2.19 18.25 4.59
C ASN A 1 2.40 16.76 4.34
N VAL A 2 1.50 16.04 3.67
CA VAL A 2 1.67 14.62 3.34
C VAL A 2 3.01 14.35 2.65
N LEU A 3 3.49 15.27 1.79
CA LEU A 3 4.81 15.12 1.16
C LEU A 3 5.97 15.20 2.17
N ASP A 4 5.87 16.03 3.21
CA ASP A 4 6.88 16.12 4.27
C ASP A 4 6.88 14.86 5.15
N GLU A 5 5.70 14.31 5.40
CA GLU A 5 5.53 13.04 6.14
C GLU A 5 6.10 11.87 5.35
N LEU A 6 5.80 11.77 4.05
CA LEU A 6 6.39 10.77 3.16
C LEU A 6 7.92 10.96 3.04
N GLY A 7 8.40 12.20 3.03
CA GLY A 7 9.84 12.52 3.04
C GLY A 7 10.52 12.08 4.34
N THR A 8 9.86 12.28 5.47
CA THR A 8 10.33 11.83 6.78
C THR A 8 10.35 10.29 6.84
N ASP A 9 9.27 9.66 6.39
CA ASP A 9 9.17 8.21 6.30
C ASP A 9 10.26 7.60 5.41
N LEU A 10 10.61 8.25 4.30
CA LEU A 10 11.65 7.78 3.39
C LEU A 10 13.05 7.78 4.05
N VAL A 11 13.30 8.73 4.94
CA VAL A 11 14.57 8.81 5.69
C VAL A 11 14.59 7.84 6.86
N GLN A 12 13.43 7.66 7.52
CA GLN A 12 13.32 6.92 8.77
C GLN A 12 13.07 5.41 8.56
N TYR A 13 12.43 5.03 7.46
CA TYR A 13 12.01 3.67 7.16
C TYR A 13 12.56 3.19 5.82
N SER A 14 12.54 1.87 5.60
CA SER A 14 12.89 1.34 4.28
C SER A 14 11.90 1.80 3.23
N SER A 15 12.36 1.90 1.98
CA SER A 15 11.50 2.18 0.83
C SER A 15 10.32 1.21 0.72
N ASP A 16 10.45 -0.01 1.26
CA ASP A 16 9.42 -1.05 1.24
C ASP A 16 8.20 -0.62 2.06
N ILE A 17 8.44 -0.02 3.23
CA ILE A 17 7.38 0.48 4.12
C ILE A 17 6.62 1.61 3.44
N LEU A 18 7.34 2.54 2.81
CA LEU A 18 6.74 3.66 2.07
C LEU A 18 5.90 3.16 0.89
N LEU A 19 6.45 2.24 0.08
CA LEU A 19 5.73 1.65 -1.05
C LEU A 19 4.50 0.86 -0.61
N ARG A 20 4.58 0.15 0.52
CA ARG A 20 3.43 -0.56 1.10
C ARG A 20 2.35 0.42 1.53
N LYS A 21 2.69 1.53 2.21
CA LYS A 21 1.72 2.58 2.58
C LYS A 21 1.01 3.13 1.35
N LEU A 22 1.76 3.49 0.30
CA LEU A 22 1.21 4.04 -0.94
C LEU A 22 0.32 3.03 -1.68
N LEU A 23 0.75 1.76 -1.74
CA LEU A 23 -0.02 0.70 -2.37
C LEU A 23 -1.34 0.42 -1.64
N LEU A 24 -1.32 0.40 -0.30
CA LEU A 24 -2.53 0.22 0.50
C LEU A 24 -3.50 1.39 0.31
N ALA A 25 -3.00 2.63 0.31
CA ALA A 25 -3.83 3.81 0.06
C ALA A 25 -4.49 3.76 -1.34
N TYR A 26 -3.73 3.34 -2.36
CA TYR A 26 -4.27 3.14 -3.71
C TYR A 26 -5.36 2.05 -3.73
N LEU A 27 -5.12 0.91 -3.08
CA LEU A 27 -6.09 -0.18 -3.03
C LEU A 27 -7.38 0.22 -2.31
N SER A 28 -7.28 0.93 -1.18
CA SER A 28 -8.45 1.47 -0.48
C SER A 28 -9.26 2.40 -1.38
N LEU A 29 -8.59 3.30 -2.10
CA LEU A 29 -9.26 4.22 -3.03
C LEU A 29 -9.94 3.46 -4.18
N TYR A 30 -9.25 2.47 -4.74
CA TYR A 30 -9.78 1.64 -5.81
C TYR A 30 -11.03 0.87 -5.36
N ILE A 31 -11.02 0.30 -4.15
CA ILE A 31 -12.18 -0.37 -3.54
C ILE A 31 -13.34 0.61 -3.35
N ALA A 32 -13.06 1.80 -2.79
CA ALA A 32 -14.06 2.84 -2.59
C ALA A 32 -14.78 3.22 -3.90
N GLN A 33 -14.00 3.46 -4.97
CA GLN A 33 -14.51 3.81 -6.29
C GLN A 33 -15.28 2.66 -6.94
N THR A 34 -14.80 1.43 -6.79
CA THR A 34 -15.40 0.25 -7.45
C THR A 34 -16.71 -0.17 -6.79
N ILE A 35 -16.79 -0.12 -5.46
CA ILE A 35 -17.95 -0.59 -4.69
C ILE A 35 -18.94 0.58 -4.45
N GLY A 36 -18.49 1.83 -4.58
CA GLY A 36 -19.31 3.02 -4.33
C GLY A 36 -19.48 3.32 -2.84
N VAL A 37 -18.43 3.07 -2.04
CA VAL A 37 -18.41 3.34 -0.59
C VAL A 37 -17.42 4.46 -0.26
N ASP A 38 -17.51 5.03 0.93
CA ASP A 38 -16.52 6.01 1.38
C ASP A 38 -15.14 5.37 1.62
N TYR A 39 -14.11 6.21 1.65
CA TYR A 39 -12.72 5.77 1.77
C TYR A 39 -12.42 5.07 3.10
N HIS A 40 -13.10 5.44 4.19
CA HIS A 40 -12.90 4.79 5.48
C HIS A 40 -13.47 3.37 5.47
N ALA A 41 -14.70 3.20 4.99
CA ALA A 41 -15.32 1.89 4.82
C ALA A 41 -14.48 0.96 3.91
N ALA A 42 -13.94 1.49 2.81
CA ALA A 42 -13.05 0.74 1.93
C ALA A 42 -11.72 0.33 2.61
N THR A 43 -11.18 1.19 3.48
CA THR A 43 -9.95 0.91 4.23
C THR A 43 -10.17 -0.20 5.26
N GLU A 44 -11.29 -0.20 5.96
CA GLU A 44 -11.67 -1.29 6.88
C GLU A 44 -11.87 -2.61 6.14
N GLU A 45 -12.55 -2.58 4.98
CA GLU A 45 -12.72 -3.78 4.15
C GLU A 45 -11.35 -4.33 3.68
N LEU A 46 -10.46 -3.47 3.20
CA LEU A 46 -9.09 -3.88 2.83
C LEU A 46 -8.34 -4.48 4.03
N TYR A 47 -8.46 -3.87 5.22
CA TYR A 47 -7.88 -4.40 6.44
C TYR A 47 -8.41 -5.81 6.75
N TYR A 48 -9.72 -6.04 6.68
CA TYR A 48 -10.31 -7.36 6.92
C TYR A 48 -9.86 -8.39 5.88
N ILE A 49 -9.78 -7.98 4.60
CA ILE A 49 -9.29 -8.83 3.51
C ILE A 49 -7.86 -9.29 3.80
N LEU A 50 -6.97 -8.37 4.17
CA LEU A 50 -5.56 -8.69 4.43
C LEU A 50 -5.39 -9.47 5.73
N ARG A 51 -6.14 -9.12 6.78
CA ARG A 51 -6.08 -9.83 8.07
C ARG A 51 -6.50 -11.29 7.96
N LYS A 52 -7.49 -11.60 7.12
CA LYS A 52 -8.02 -12.96 6.93
C LYS A 52 -7.22 -13.78 5.92
N ASN A 53 -6.29 -13.16 5.17
CA ASN A 53 -5.65 -13.80 4.03
C ASN A 53 -4.15 -13.47 3.97
N GLU A 54 -3.35 -14.31 4.62
CA GLU A 54 -1.88 -14.20 4.61
C GLU A 54 -1.31 -14.23 3.19
N ARG A 55 -1.87 -15.04 2.29
CA ARG A 55 -1.45 -15.10 0.89
C ARG A 55 -1.57 -13.74 0.19
N LYS A 56 -2.61 -12.95 0.47
CA LYS A 56 -2.73 -11.60 -0.09
C LYS A 56 -1.65 -10.65 0.44
N ASN A 57 -1.20 -10.82 1.69
CA ASN A 57 -0.06 -10.05 2.20
C ASN A 57 1.22 -10.42 1.46
N LEU A 58 1.49 -11.71 1.26
CA LEU A 58 2.65 -12.18 0.50
C LEU A 58 2.64 -11.64 -0.93
N GLN A 59 1.48 -11.64 -1.60
CA GLN A 59 1.35 -11.07 -2.94
C GLN A 59 1.66 -9.56 -3.00
N LEU A 60 1.32 -8.80 -1.96
CA LEU A 60 1.69 -7.39 -1.88
C LEU A 60 3.21 -7.23 -1.71
N ASP A 61 3.84 -8.05 -0.87
CA ASP A 61 5.28 -8.01 -0.64
C ASP A 61 6.04 -8.39 -1.92
N GLU A 62 5.65 -9.48 -2.59
CA GLU A 62 6.22 -9.90 -3.89
C GLU A 62 6.09 -8.79 -4.96
N PHE A 63 4.96 -8.09 -4.98
CA PHE A 63 4.76 -6.97 -5.91
C PHE A 63 5.71 -5.79 -5.60
N ILE A 64 5.86 -5.44 -4.32
CA ILE A 64 6.77 -4.37 -3.87
C ILE A 64 8.22 -4.71 -4.23
N GLU A 65 8.67 -5.93 -3.92
CA GLU A 65 10.02 -6.40 -4.26
C GLU A 65 10.29 -6.30 -5.77
N LYS A 66 9.32 -6.75 -6.57
CA LYS A 66 9.41 -6.66 -8.04
C LYS A 66 9.50 -5.22 -8.50
N LEU A 67 8.66 -4.32 -7.98
CA LEU A 67 8.69 -2.89 -8.32
C LEU A 67 10.06 -2.27 -7.99
N GLN A 68 10.59 -2.56 -6.81
CA GLN A 68 11.89 -2.03 -6.39
C GLN A 68 13.04 -2.57 -7.23
N SER A 69 13.01 -3.85 -7.60
CA SER A 69 14.02 -4.43 -8.48
C SER A 69 14.05 -3.73 -9.84
N ARG A 70 12.89 -3.34 -10.37
CA ARG A 70 12.77 -2.57 -11.62
C ARG A 70 13.34 -1.16 -11.48
N ILE A 71 13.02 -0.47 -10.38
CA ILE A 71 13.54 0.89 -10.12
C ILE A 71 15.06 0.88 -10.01
N LYS A 72 15.66 -0.12 -9.33
CA LYS A 72 17.12 -0.23 -9.19
C LYS A 72 17.86 -0.56 -10.49
N GLN A 73 17.16 -1.11 -11.49
CA GLN A 73 17.71 -1.42 -12.81
C GLN A 73 17.58 -0.26 -13.81
N SER A 74 16.87 0.81 -13.42
CA SER A 74 16.62 2.01 -14.23
C SER A 74 17.69 3.07 -13.99
#